data_AF-A0A432MKA1-F1
#
_entry.id   AF-A0A432MKA1-F1
#
_cell.length_a   1.000
_cell.length_b   1.000
_cell.length_c   1.000
_cell.angle_alpha   90.00
_cell.angle_beta   90.00
_cell.angle_gamma   90.00
#
_symmetry.space_group_name_H-M   'P 1'
#
loop_
_entity.id
_entity.type
_entity.pdbx_description
1 polymer ?
#
loop_
_entity_poly.entity_id
_entity_poly.type
_entity_poly.pdbx_seq_one_letter_code
_entity_poly.pdbx_strand_id
1 'polypeptide(L)'
;MPPSIKRSTTTAKEKVMVSKLSKYNIVDGSRKLKRSAEKEVLTWIRKRTYPYQYGWSWADKTVFRQITNKQVINAFRACRTRDRRIDFPRIDDRMYAEHMAGERIFYFYGDGRIKTPETLLKIDVDCHKSGSFAGAVSCVEWLTENGFPGLFWSRSTNGRGAHAYIVVDKFDVGVQAVLDGANGLEKWLKYQHSVHGWDIEMIEVKGKPRTFHWGEAKYDLLDITGGSLAKIPVEAFDRPHDLMNTTRLKVKDLRRLGSQVPRDWESSTPTPTPTPTSAEFGSIDMEEMGASWRPSHRHREWPLWVEHVARHGLQEGDDLGVIVGELAAWLWWVELYSDRDEKIIADLLFAWVQERHNGHVERLNEGKVADVESQVKRAVKSAKKKCAESLEVFAKIRQKRSSGKYRRLIEVAQIMGAEVESTETERDTLSSLCLVLRDDPLPSEIENRLAQIIADLASRKAETPSEIAESIAEFVPKTERKPIRMRKRDGEYPFVRFARRFLNCLWDHHGHCRINTDDLNLMAGSKDAHQQIEYKKYLRDAGIIEPYKGKYRSGTASSLYAMTPETLAEFRSHHRQASQTA
;
A
#
# COMPACT_ATOMS: atom_id res chain seq x y z
N MET A 1 -9.26 69.79 2.71
CA MET A 1 -9.15 68.92 3.90
C MET A 1 -9.92 67.64 3.62
N PRO A 2 -9.28 66.46 3.60
CA PRO A 2 -9.96 65.21 3.24
C PRO A 2 -10.74 64.61 4.43
N PRO A 3 -11.79 63.80 4.17
CA PRO A 3 -12.78 63.44 5.17
C PRO A 3 -12.41 62.18 5.98
N SER A 4 -12.95 62.19 7.20
CA SER A 4 -12.86 61.18 8.25
C SER A 4 -13.47 59.82 7.85
N ILE A 5 -12.67 58.75 7.97
CA ILE A 5 -13.13 57.35 7.86
C ILE A 5 -13.53 56.85 9.25
N LYS A 6 -14.83 56.55 9.42
CA LYS A 6 -15.39 55.92 10.63
C LYS A 6 -14.97 54.44 10.69
N ARG A 7 -14.40 54.02 11.82
CA ARG A 7 -14.09 52.60 12.11
C ARG A 7 -15.36 51.85 12.50
N SER A 8 -15.59 50.73 11.80
CA SER A 8 -16.60 49.72 12.11
C SER A 8 -16.26 48.99 13.42
N THR A 9 -17.22 48.89 14.31
CA THR A 9 -17.15 48.16 15.59
C THR A 9 -17.42 46.68 15.38
N THR A 10 -16.37 45.87 15.48
CA THR A 10 -16.46 44.40 15.48
C THR A 10 -17.04 43.91 16.82
N THR A 11 -18.05 43.04 16.76
CA THR A 11 -18.83 42.58 17.92
C THR A 11 -18.12 41.50 18.72
N ALA A 12 -18.40 41.45 20.03
CA ALA A 12 -17.74 40.61 21.04
C ALA A 12 -17.83 39.07 20.83
N LYS A 13 -18.54 38.58 19.82
CA LYS A 13 -18.62 37.14 19.49
C LYS A 13 -17.39 36.62 18.74
N GLU A 14 -16.63 37.48 18.06
CA GLU A 14 -15.44 37.06 17.30
C GLU A 14 -14.20 36.84 18.20
N LYS A 15 -14.13 37.53 19.35
CA LYS A 15 -13.04 37.34 20.33
C LYS A 15 -13.09 35.99 21.07
N VAL A 16 -14.25 35.36 21.17
CA VAL A 16 -14.39 34.06 21.88
C VAL A 16 -13.94 32.90 20.99
N MET A 17 -14.03 33.02 19.66
CA MET A 17 -13.61 31.97 18.73
C MET A 17 -12.11 31.99 18.42
N VAL A 18 -11.48 33.18 18.43
CA VAL A 18 -10.02 33.33 18.24
C VAL A 18 -9.23 32.91 19.49
N SER A 19 -9.80 32.99 20.70
CA SER A 19 -9.09 32.57 21.93
C SER A 19 -8.98 31.05 22.14
N LYS A 20 -9.80 30.24 21.45
CA LYS A 20 -9.71 28.76 21.51
C LYS A 20 -8.69 28.15 20.54
N LEU A 21 -8.19 28.92 19.57
CA LEU A 21 -7.15 28.48 18.62
C LEU A 21 -5.73 28.92 19.01
N SER A 22 -5.58 29.72 20.08
CA SER A 22 -4.29 30.22 20.58
C SER A 22 -3.55 29.26 21.53
N LYS A 23 -4.11 28.08 21.86
CA LYS A 23 -3.50 27.14 22.82
C LYS A 23 -2.35 26.28 22.28
N TYR A 24 -1.91 26.49 21.03
CA TYR A 24 -0.88 25.63 20.40
C TYR A 24 0.45 26.29 20.07
N ASN A 25 0.69 27.54 20.44
CA ASN A 25 2.00 28.17 20.23
C ASN A 25 2.59 28.70 21.55
N ILE A 26 3.07 27.78 22.37
CA ILE A 26 4.16 28.06 23.31
C ILE A 26 5.35 27.22 22.85
N VAL A 27 6.37 27.94 22.40
CA VAL A 27 7.67 27.47 21.99
C VAL A 27 8.40 27.01 23.24
N ASP A 28 8.48 25.69 23.44
CA ASP A 28 9.41 25.08 24.38
C ASP A 28 10.37 24.17 23.60
N GLY A 29 11.65 24.50 23.69
CA GLY A 29 12.76 24.09 22.82
C GLY A 29 13.25 22.65 23.01
N SER A 30 12.37 21.70 23.31
CA SER A 30 12.75 20.29 23.44
C SER A 30 11.66 19.27 23.05
N ARG A 31 10.64 19.67 22.29
CA ARG A 31 9.66 18.71 21.75
C ARG A 31 10.32 17.84 20.69
N LYS A 32 10.82 16.66 21.10
CA LYS A 32 11.13 15.55 20.19
C LYS A 32 9.93 15.41 19.24
N LEU A 33 10.14 15.65 17.95
CA LEU A 33 9.12 15.47 16.92
C LEU A 33 8.46 14.11 17.15
N LYS A 34 7.16 14.12 17.49
CA LYS A 34 6.39 12.90 17.71
C LYS A 34 6.54 12.05 16.46
N ARG A 35 7.06 10.82 16.62
CA ARG A 35 7.21 9.91 15.47
C ARG A 35 5.81 9.67 14.89
N SER A 36 5.71 9.55 13.57
CA SER A 36 4.44 9.12 12.97
C SER A 36 4.08 7.73 13.50
N ALA A 37 2.78 7.47 13.67
CA ALA A 37 2.29 6.17 14.13
C ALA A 37 2.83 5.02 13.26
N GLU A 38 2.93 5.23 11.94
CA GLU A 38 3.56 4.30 11.00
C GLU A 38 5.00 3.97 11.41
N LYS A 39 5.83 4.97 11.71
CA LYS A 39 7.22 4.76 12.11
C LYS A 39 7.34 4.04 13.45
N GLU A 40 6.39 4.23 14.34
CA GLU A 40 6.31 3.48 15.61
C GLU A 40 6.00 2.01 15.34
N VAL A 41 5.01 1.71 14.50
CA VAL A 41 4.68 0.35 14.06
C VAL A 41 5.86 -0.33 13.37
N LEU A 42 6.52 0.35 12.43
CA LEU A 42 7.69 -0.22 11.74
C LEU A 42 8.84 -0.49 12.70
N THR A 43 9.08 0.40 13.65
CA THR A 43 10.07 0.19 14.71
C THR A 43 9.67 -1.01 15.57
N TRP A 44 8.38 -1.17 15.88
CA TRP A 44 7.84 -2.26 16.67
C TRP A 44 8.02 -3.61 15.97
N ILE A 45 7.73 -3.71 14.67
CA ILE A 45 7.91 -4.95 13.90
C ILE A 45 9.39 -5.32 13.83
N ARG A 46 10.27 -4.37 13.43
CA ARG A 46 11.71 -4.61 13.28
C ARG A 46 12.42 -5.09 14.55
N LYS A 47 11.92 -4.70 15.72
CA LYS A 47 12.47 -5.14 17.01
C LYS A 47 12.22 -6.62 17.29
N ARG A 48 11.29 -7.26 16.57
CA ARG A 48 10.80 -8.62 16.84
C ARG A 48 11.01 -9.58 15.65
N THR A 49 11.50 -9.06 14.54
CA THR A 49 11.81 -9.83 13.33
C THR A 49 13.31 -9.85 13.07
N TYR A 50 13.77 -10.89 12.41
CA TYR A 50 15.17 -11.08 12.10
C TYR A 50 15.63 -10.04 11.05
N PRO A 51 16.70 -9.27 11.31
CA PRO A 51 17.03 -8.12 10.47
C PRO A 51 17.86 -8.47 9.22
N TYR A 52 18.36 -9.70 9.07
CA TYR A 52 19.34 -10.01 8.01
C TYR A 52 18.82 -10.99 6.95
N GLN A 53 17.57 -11.44 7.08
CA GLN A 53 16.97 -12.37 6.14
C GLN A 53 15.46 -12.13 6.05
N TYR A 54 14.95 -12.02 4.84
CA TYR A 54 13.53 -11.86 4.56
C TYR A 54 13.19 -12.48 3.20
N GLY A 55 11.89 -12.66 2.95
CA GLY A 55 11.35 -13.07 1.66
C GLY A 55 10.46 -11.98 1.08
N TRP A 56 10.21 -12.04 -0.23
CA TRP A 56 9.22 -11.20 -0.87
C TRP A 56 8.60 -11.89 -2.09
N SER A 57 7.36 -11.53 -2.40
CA SER A 57 6.70 -11.86 -3.64
C SER A 57 5.98 -10.65 -4.23
N TRP A 58 5.60 -10.75 -5.50
CA TRP A 58 4.57 -9.88 -6.05
C TRP A 58 3.19 -10.19 -5.45
N ALA A 59 2.23 -9.29 -5.64
CA ALA A 59 0.88 -9.43 -5.12
C ALA A 59 0.16 -10.69 -5.65
N ASP A 60 0.37 -11.00 -6.93
CA ASP A 60 -0.10 -12.21 -7.63
C ASP A 60 0.65 -13.50 -7.24
N LYS A 61 1.70 -13.38 -6.41
CA LYS A 61 2.61 -14.45 -5.98
C LYS A 61 3.30 -15.21 -7.13
N THR A 62 3.33 -14.68 -8.36
CA THR A 62 3.98 -15.32 -9.52
C THR A 62 5.49 -15.47 -9.36
N VAL A 63 6.11 -14.55 -8.62
CA VAL A 63 7.53 -14.60 -8.28
C VAL A 63 7.67 -14.55 -6.78
N PHE A 64 8.32 -15.56 -6.21
CA PHE A 64 8.78 -15.58 -4.84
C PHE A 64 10.31 -15.54 -4.80
N ARG A 65 10.87 -14.67 -3.98
CA ARG A 65 12.31 -14.54 -3.75
C ARG A 65 12.60 -14.47 -2.27
N GLN A 66 13.77 -14.97 -1.90
CA GLN A 66 14.26 -14.93 -0.54
C GLN A 66 15.76 -14.65 -0.52
N ILE A 67 16.20 -13.90 0.50
CA ILE A 67 17.63 -13.83 0.80
C ILE A 67 18.14 -15.23 1.16
N THR A 68 19.07 -15.73 0.36
CA THR A 68 19.65 -17.08 0.51
C THR A 68 20.60 -17.16 1.70
N ASN A 69 20.80 -18.36 2.24
CA ASN A 69 21.79 -18.58 3.31
C ASN A 69 23.19 -18.16 2.87
N LYS A 70 23.57 -18.44 1.63
CA LYS A 70 24.85 -18.05 1.05
C LYS A 70 25.07 -16.53 1.09
N GLN A 71 24.03 -15.74 0.79
CA GLN A 71 24.12 -14.27 0.87
C GLN A 71 24.35 -13.80 2.31
N VAL A 72 23.64 -14.37 3.28
CA VAL A 72 23.81 -14.01 4.70
C VAL A 72 25.20 -14.41 5.21
N ILE A 73 25.64 -15.64 4.91
CA ILE A 73 26.97 -16.14 5.26
C ILE A 73 28.06 -15.24 4.65
N ASN A 74 27.95 -14.89 3.37
CA ASN A 74 28.91 -14.01 2.71
C ASN A 74 28.94 -12.60 3.34
N ALA A 75 27.78 -12.06 3.75
CA ALA A 75 27.73 -10.77 4.44
C ALA A 75 28.48 -10.80 5.79
N PHE A 76 28.34 -11.88 6.56
CA PHE A 76 29.10 -12.07 7.80
C PHE A 76 30.59 -12.30 7.54
N ARG A 77 30.96 -13.11 6.54
CA ARG A 77 32.37 -13.32 6.15
C ARG A 77 33.06 -12.02 5.76
N ALA A 78 32.38 -11.16 5.01
CA ALA A 78 32.94 -9.88 4.62
C ALA A 78 33.09 -8.91 5.84
N CYS A 79 32.28 -9.06 6.89
CA CYS A 79 32.49 -8.32 8.15
C CYS A 79 33.82 -8.72 8.82
N ARG A 80 34.29 -9.96 8.63
CA ARG A 80 35.59 -10.44 9.14
C ARG A 80 36.77 -9.72 8.47
N THR A 81 36.66 -9.40 7.19
CA THR A 81 37.71 -8.69 6.43
C THR A 81 37.68 -7.16 6.62
N ARG A 82 36.82 -6.66 7.54
CA ARG A 82 36.57 -5.22 7.77
C ARG A 82 36.13 -4.47 6.50
N ASP A 83 35.55 -5.17 5.53
CA ASP A 83 34.95 -4.49 4.38
C ASP A 83 33.73 -3.71 4.85
N ARG A 84 33.86 -2.38 4.90
CA ARG A 84 32.80 -1.47 5.38
C ARG A 84 31.68 -1.27 4.36
N ARG A 85 31.75 -1.89 3.18
CA ARG A 85 30.77 -1.69 2.09
C ARG A 85 29.60 -2.66 2.13
N ILE A 86 29.52 -3.54 3.13
CA ILE A 86 28.49 -4.58 3.19
C ILE A 86 27.20 -3.99 3.72
N ASP A 87 26.20 -3.91 2.85
CA ASP A 87 24.84 -3.66 3.27
C ASP A 87 24.15 -5.01 3.55
N PHE A 88 23.67 -5.18 4.79
CA PHE A 88 22.86 -6.35 5.09
C PHE A 88 21.47 -6.13 4.49
N PRO A 89 20.93 -7.09 3.72
CA PRO A 89 19.60 -6.95 3.17
C PRO A 89 18.59 -6.82 4.31
N ARG A 90 17.91 -5.69 4.37
CA ARG A 90 16.94 -5.31 5.39
C ARG A 90 15.67 -4.81 4.73
N ILE A 91 14.53 -5.02 5.38
CA ILE A 91 13.28 -4.40 4.98
C ILE A 91 13.30 -2.92 5.41
N ASP A 92 13.45 -2.04 4.43
CA ASP A 92 13.43 -0.59 4.65
C ASP A 92 12.00 -0.03 4.73
N ASP A 93 11.86 1.27 5.04
CA ASP A 93 10.54 1.90 5.21
C ASP A 93 9.72 1.87 3.91
N ARG A 94 10.37 1.92 2.74
CA ARG A 94 9.71 1.85 1.44
C ARG A 94 9.11 0.45 1.24
N MET A 95 9.87 -0.60 1.50
CA MET A 95 9.40 -1.98 1.35
C MET A 95 8.23 -2.29 2.28
N TYR A 96 8.23 -1.75 3.50
CA TYR A 96 7.04 -1.83 4.36
C TYR A 96 5.85 -1.08 3.76
N ALA A 97 6.05 0.11 3.17
CA ALA A 97 4.97 0.83 2.51
C ALA A 97 4.41 0.06 1.31
N GLU A 98 5.27 -0.51 0.45
CA GLU A 98 4.88 -1.41 -0.65
C GLU A 98 4.07 -2.61 -0.12
N HIS A 99 4.44 -3.14 1.06
CA HIS A 99 3.70 -4.20 1.73
C HIS A 99 2.28 -3.79 2.12
N MET A 100 2.16 -2.67 2.83
CA MET A 100 0.89 -2.17 3.30
C MET A 100 0.03 -1.64 2.14
N ALA A 101 0.62 -1.28 1.01
CA ALA A 101 -0.10 -0.92 -0.19
C ALA A 101 -0.62 -2.13 -0.98
N GLY A 102 -0.18 -3.35 -0.63
CA GLY A 102 -0.52 -4.57 -1.38
C GLY A 102 0.21 -4.70 -2.72
N GLU A 103 1.24 -3.89 -2.97
CA GLU A 103 2.05 -3.95 -4.20
C GLU A 103 3.00 -5.15 -4.20
N ARG A 104 3.57 -5.43 -3.02
CA ARG A 104 4.46 -6.56 -2.78
C ARG A 104 4.14 -7.21 -1.46
N ILE A 105 4.33 -8.51 -1.37
CA ILE A 105 4.16 -9.24 -0.12
C ILE A 105 5.54 -9.47 0.46
N PHE A 106 5.79 -8.94 1.66
CA PHE A 106 7.05 -9.13 2.36
C PHE A 106 6.87 -10.11 3.50
N TYR A 107 7.90 -10.92 3.70
CA TYR A 107 7.91 -12.02 4.65
C TYR A 107 9.11 -11.88 5.59
N PHE A 108 8.93 -12.22 6.86
CA PHE A 108 9.93 -12.15 7.90
C PHE A 108 10.21 -13.52 8.53
N TYR A 109 11.40 -13.66 9.10
CA TYR A 109 11.69 -14.66 10.13
C TYR A 109 11.58 -14.02 11.51
N GLY A 110 11.12 -14.74 12.51
CA GLY A 110 11.19 -14.31 13.91
C GLY A 110 12.65 -14.13 14.36
N ASP A 111 12.88 -13.25 15.33
CA ASP A 111 14.21 -13.01 15.86
C ASP A 111 14.59 -14.02 16.95
N GLY A 112 15.44 -14.98 16.60
CA GLY A 112 15.94 -16.01 17.53
C GLY A 112 17.10 -15.58 18.44
N ARG A 113 17.65 -14.37 18.28
CA ARG A 113 18.85 -13.95 19.01
C ARG A 113 18.57 -13.76 20.50
N ILE A 114 19.43 -14.31 21.36
CA ILE A 114 19.26 -14.25 22.83
C ILE A 114 19.10 -12.81 23.36
N LYS A 115 19.80 -11.83 22.76
CA LYS A 115 19.78 -10.42 23.17
C LYS A 115 18.49 -9.67 22.80
N THR A 116 17.66 -10.25 21.95
CA THR A 116 16.36 -9.68 21.62
C THR A 116 15.37 -10.29 22.60
N PRO A 117 14.64 -9.50 23.43
CA PRO A 117 13.78 -10.07 24.46
C PRO A 117 12.51 -10.72 23.92
N GLU A 118 12.12 -10.36 22.69
CA GLU A 118 10.83 -10.74 22.10
C GLU A 118 11.01 -11.21 20.65
N THR A 119 10.11 -12.04 20.15
CA THR A 119 9.99 -12.37 18.73
C THR A 119 8.53 -12.33 18.29
N LEU A 120 8.29 -12.07 17.01
CA LEU A 120 6.96 -12.14 16.40
C LEU A 120 6.77 -13.52 15.76
N LEU A 121 5.63 -14.15 16.00
CA LEU A 121 5.17 -15.35 15.27
C LEU A 121 3.82 -15.06 14.61
N LYS A 122 3.51 -15.81 13.56
CA LYS A 122 2.22 -15.77 12.87
C LYS A 122 1.54 -17.12 13.01
N ILE A 123 0.25 -17.13 13.34
CA ILE A 123 -0.64 -18.28 13.19
C ILE A 123 -1.32 -18.12 11.83
N ASP A 124 -1.03 -19.05 10.92
CA ASP A 124 -1.62 -19.14 9.58
C ASP A 124 -2.83 -20.06 9.66
N VAL A 125 -4.03 -19.52 9.41
CA VAL A 125 -5.27 -20.28 9.28
C VAL A 125 -5.58 -20.31 7.79
N ASP A 126 -5.25 -21.41 7.14
CA ASP A 126 -5.33 -21.56 5.69
C ASP A 126 -6.67 -22.19 5.28
N CYS A 127 -7.25 -21.63 4.22
CA CYS A 127 -8.44 -22.15 3.52
C CYS A 127 -8.19 -22.07 2.00
N HIS A 128 -7.16 -22.77 1.48
CA HIS A 128 -6.76 -22.63 0.07
C HIS A 128 -7.57 -23.54 -0.84
N LYS A 129 -7.77 -24.78 -0.42
CA LYS A 129 -8.46 -25.85 -1.16
C LYS A 129 -9.82 -26.17 -0.58
N SER A 130 -9.96 -26.01 0.74
CA SER A 130 -11.16 -26.27 1.51
C SER A 130 -11.28 -25.26 2.66
N GLY A 131 -12.40 -25.27 3.36
CA GLY A 131 -12.68 -24.31 4.43
C GLY A 131 -13.31 -23.02 3.93
N SER A 132 -13.79 -22.21 4.86
CA SER A 132 -14.39 -20.91 4.59
C SER A 132 -13.74 -19.82 5.42
N PHE A 133 -13.92 -18.56 5.01
CA PHE A 133 -13.50 -17.43 5.82
C PHE A 133 -14.25 -17.37 7.16
N ALA A 134 -15.53 -17.75 7.20
CA ALA A 134 -16.30 -17.84 8.43
C ALA A 134 -15.70 -18.87 9.41
N GLY A 135 -15.26 -20.03 8.91
CA GLY A 135 -14.52 -21.02 9.69
C GLY A 135 -13.19 -20.48 10.23
N ALA A 136 -12.44 -19.74 9.41
CA ALA A 136 -11.20 -19.09 9.82
C ALA A 136 -11.43 -18.03 10.91
N VAL A 137 -12.48 -17.21 10.79
CA VAL A 137 -12.87 -16.22 11.81
C VAL A 137 -13.25 -16.91 13.12
N SER A 138 -14.10 -17.95 13.05
CA SER A 138 -14.53 -18.73 14.21
C SER A 138 -13.33 -19.32 14.97
N CYS A 139 -12.33 -19.80 14.24
CA CYS A 139 -11.07 -20.28 14.83
C CYS A 139 -10.35 -19.17 15.61
N VAL A 140 -10.19 -17.98 15.01
CA VAL A 140 -9.45 -16.88 15.64
C VAL A 140 -10.21 -16.23 16.80
N GLU A 141 -11.54 -16.14 16.71
CA GLU A 141 -12.40 -15.69 17.81
C GLU A 141 -12.30 -16.64 19.01
N TRP A 142 -12.38 -17.95 18.75
CA TRP A 142 -12.18 -18.96 19.80
C TRP A 142 -10.80 -18.82 20.45
N LEU A 143 -9.73 -18.63 19.67
CA LEU A 143 -8.39 -18.39 20.23
C LEU A 143 -8.38 -17.14 21.13
N THR A 144 -9.04 -16.06 20.71
CA THR A 144 -9.12 -14.81 21.46
C THR A 144 -9.77 -15.01 22.83
N GLU A 145 -10.83 -15.82 22.87
CA GLU A 145 -11.55 -16.20 24.09
C GLU A 145 -10.78 -17.22 24.94
N ASN A 146 -9.93 -18.05 24.33
CA ASN A 146 -9.27 -19.20 24.96
C ASN A 146 -7.75 -19.02 25.08
N GLY A 147 -7.34 -17.92 25.72
CA GLY A 147 -5.95 -17.72 26.16
C GLY A 147 -5.10 -16.85 25.23
N PHE A 148 -5.69 -16.26 24.20
CA PHE A 148 -5.03 -15.27 23.35
C PHE A 148 -5.73 -13.90 23.40
N PRO A 149 -5.83 -13.25 24.58
CA PRO A 149 -6.57 -12.01 24.71
C PRO A 149 -5.94 -10.87 23.88
N GLY A 150 -6.79 -10.17 23.12
CA GLY A 150 -6.35 -9.06 22.26
C GLY A 150 -5.59 -9.51 21.00
N LEU A 151 -5.78 -10.75 20.55
CA LEU A 151 -5.11 -11.29 19.38
C LEU A 151 -5.34 -10.43 18.13
N PHE A 152 -4.27 -9.81 17.64
CA PHE A 152 -4.30 -9.12 16.36
C PHE A 152 -4.33 -10.15 15.24
N TRP A 153 -5.32 -10.03 14.36
CA TRP A 153 -5.42 -10.84 13.15
C TRP A 153 -5.96 -10.04 11.99
N SER A 154 -5.62 -10.44 10.77
CA SER A 154 -6.14 -9.87 9.53
C SER A 154 -6.59 -10.99 8.59
N ARG A 155 -7.46 -10.69 7.63
CA ARG A 155 -7.78 -11.62 6.56
C ARG A 155 -6.51 -12.01 5.80
N SER A 156 -6.43 -13.26 5.35
CA SER A 156 -5.31 -13.70 4.52
C SER A 156 -5.37 -13.02 3.14
N THR A 157 -4.25 -12.95 2.42
CA THR A 157 -4.22 -12.21 1.15
C THR A 157 -4.96 -12.90 0.01
N ASN A 158 -5.33 -14.17 0.15
CA ASN A 158 -6.22 -14.88 -0.77
C ASN A 158 -7.69 -14.78 -0.35
N GLY A 159 -8.02 -14.00 0.69
CA GLY A 159 -9.40 -13.76 1.11
C GLY A 159 -10.07 -14.90 1.88
N ARG A 160 -9.55 -16.13 1.89
CA ARG A 160 -10.28 -17.24 2.53
C ARG A 160 -9.84 -17.58 3.95
N GLY A 161 -8.59 -17.29 4.28
CA GLY A 161 -7.98 -17.62 5.56
C GLY A 161 -7.86 -16.41 6.49
N ALA A 162 -7.16 -16.61 7.60
CA ALA A 162 -6.81 -15.58 8.56
C ALA A 162 -5.33 -15.67 8.95
N HIS A 163 -4.71 -14.51 9.18
CA HIS A 163 -3.36 -14.41 9.72
C HIS A 163 -3.43 -13.75 11.09
N ALA A 164 -3.19 -14.51 12.16
CA ALA A 164 -3.10 -13.98 13.52
C ALA A 164 -1.63 -13.84 13.96
N TYR A 165 -1.33 -12.89 14.84
CA TYR A 165 0.04 -12.55 15.22
C TYR A 165 0.20 -12.51 16.73
N ILE A 166 1.24 -13.18 17.25
CA ILE A 166 1.56 -13.18 18.68
C ILE A 166 2.98 -12.68 18.90
N VAL A 167 3.18 -11.97 20.01
CA VAL A 167 4.52 -11.67 20.52
C VAL A 167 4.92 -12.76 21.52
N VAL A 168 6.13 -13.27 21.36
CA VAL A 168 6.69 -14.28 22.25
C VAL A 168 7.81 -13.67 23.08
N ASP A 169 7.60 -13.60 24.39
CA ASP A 169 8.60 -13.18 25.37
C ASP A 169 9.58 -14.32 25.63
N LYS A 170 10.86 -14.06 25.36
CA LYS A 170 11.93 -15.08 25.40
C LYS A 170 12.62 -15.20 26.75
N PHE A 171 12.66 -14.16 27.58
CA PHE A 171 13.38 -14.17 28.87
C PHE A 171 14.80 -14.73 28.75
N ASP A 172 15.57 -14.22 27.80
CA ASP A 172 16.96 -14.63 27.53
C ASP A 172 17.15 -16.12 27.17
N VAL A 173 16.11 -16.83 26.74
CA VAL A 173 16.29 -18.18 26.16
C VAL A 173 16.81 -18.10 24.72
N GLY A 174 17.60 -19.11 24.34
CA GLY A 174 18.14 -19.25 22.99
C GLY A 174 17.10 -19.66 21.94
N VAL A 175 17.52 -19.63 20.68
CA VAL A 175 16.67 -19.93 19.51
C VAL A 175 15.97 -21.30 19.59
N GLN A 176 16.66 -22.32 20.11
CA GLN A 176 16.09 -23.66 20.20
C GLN A 176 14.84 -23.68 21.09
N ALA A 177 14.87 -22.96 22.21
CA ALA A 177 13.72 -22.94 23.10
C ALA A 177 12.49 -22.26 22.48
N VAL A 178 12.73 -21.22 21.68
CA VAL A 178 11.68 -20.56 20.89
C VAL A 178 11.12 -21.51 19.83
N LEU A 179 11.97 -22.26 19.14
CA LEU A 179 11.55 -23.26 18.15
C LEU A 179 10.71 -24.37 18.79
N ASP A 180 11.14 -24.92 19.92
CA ASP A 180 10.37 -25.93 20.66
C ASP A 180 9.00 -25.38 21.09
N GLY A 181 8.97 -24.13 21.58
CA GLY A 181 7.73 -23.45 21.94
C GLY A 181 6.81 -23.25 20.75
N ALA A 182 7.33 -22.76 19.62
CA ALA A 182 6.55 -22.56 18.39
C ALA A 182 6.00 -23.89 17.83
N ASN A 183 6.78 -24.97 17.89
CA ASN A 183 6.33 -26.31 17.50
C ASN A 183 5.28 -26.87 18.47
N GLY A 184 5.44 -26.63 19.78
CA GLY A 184 4.43 -26.99 20.79
C GLY A 184 3.10 -26.27 20.57
N LEU A 185 3.15 -24.96 20.27
CA LEU A 185 1.97 -24.19 19.89
C LEU A 185 1.31 -24.76 18.63
N GLU A 186 2.07 -25.02 17.57
CA GLU A 186 1.52 -25.57 16.33
C GLU A 186 0.85 -26.93 16.55
N LYS A 187 1.49 -27.83 17.31
CA LYS A 187 0.93 -29.13 17.67
C LYS A 187 -0.40 -28.96 18.41
N TRP A 188 -0.44 -28.05 19.39
CA TRP A 188 -1.66 -27.74 20.13
C TRP A 188 -2.76 -27.15 19.25
N LEU A 189 -2.44 -26.21 18.35
CA LEU A 189 -3.42 -25.63 17.43
C LEU A 189 -4.04 -26.66 16.50
N LYS A 190 -3.23 -27.58 15.95
CA LYS A 190 -3.71 -28.68 15.11
C LYS A 190 -4.61 -29.64 15.89
N TYR A 191 -4.28 -29.91 17.16
CA TYR A 191 -5.16 -30.67 18.05
C TYR A 191 -6.50 -29.94 18.28
N GLN A 192 -6.48 -28.64 18.60
CA GLN A 192 -7.72 -27.86 18.77
C GLN A 192 -8.56 -27.84 17.49
N HIS A 193 -7.94 -27.73 16.31
CA HIS A 193 -8.64 -27.84 15.04
C HIS A 193 -9.37 -29.18 14.89
N SER A 194 -8.71 -30.29 15.25
CA SER A 194 -9.36 -31.61 15.22
C SER A 194 -10.50 -31.77 16.23
N VAL A 195 -10.41 -31.11 17.38
CA VAL A 195 -11.44 -31.16 18.45
C VAL A 195 -12.66 -30.32 18.09
N HIS A 196 -12.43 -29.09 17.60
CA HIS A 196 -13.50 -28.14 17.30
C HIS A 196 -14.10 -28.32 15.91
N GLY A 197 -13.40 -28.98 14.99
CA GLY A 197 -13.90 -29.23 13.64
C GLY A 197 -14.13 -27.93 12.86
N TRP A 198 -13.30 -26.90 13.06
CA TRP A 198 -13.43 -25.66 12.30
C TRP A 198 -13.38 -25.93 10.80
N ASP A 199 -14.22 -25.22 10.05
CA ASP A 199 -14.26 -25.25 8.59
C ASP A 199 -13.06 -24.49 7.99
N ILE A 200 -11.87 -25.06 8.18
CA ILE A 200 -10.57 -24.57 7.69
C ILE A 200 -9.78 -25.76 7.15
N GLU A 201 -8.89 -25.52 6.18
CA GLU A 201 -8.03 -26.57 5.62
C GLU A 201 -6.96 -26.98 6.64
N MET A 202 -6.26 -25.99 7.20
CA MET A 202 -5.22 -26.24 8.18
C MET A 202 -4.87 -25.00 9.02
N ILE A 203 -4.23 -25.26 10.16
CA ILE A 203 -3.64 -24.23 11.01
C ILE A 203 -2.15 -24.53 11.26
N GLU A 204 -1.30 -23.53 11.09
CA GLU A 204 0.15 -23.66 11.26
C GLU A 204 0.82 -22.44 11.89
N VAL A 205 2.02 -22.62 12.46
CA VAL A 205 2.80 -21.52 13.03
C VAL A 205 3.94 -21.15 12.07
N LYS A 206 3.91 -19.92 11.58
CA LYS A 206 4.92 -19.32 10.70
C LYS A 206 5.77 -18.28 11.44
N GLY A 207 6.87 -17.87 10.81
CA GLY A 207 7.79 -16.88 11.39
C GLY A 207 8.75 -17.51 12.38
N LYS A 208 8.94 -18.84 12.37
CA LYS A 208 9.88 -19.53 13.26
C LYS A 208 11.30 -19.00 13.02
N PRO A 209 12.09 -18.68 14.05
CA PRO A 209 13.43 -18.15 13.87
C PRO A 209 14.38 -19.17 13.21
N ARG A 210 15.44 -18.68 12.58
CA ARG A 210 16.51 -19.50 11.99
C ARG A 210 17.58 -19.82 13.05
N THR A 211 18.16 -21.01 12.99
CA THR A 211 19.32 -21.40 13.82
C THR A 211 20.62 -21.04 13.08
N PHE A 212 21.55 -20.40 13.78
CA PHE A 212 22.84 -19.95 13.24
C PHE A 212 23.96 -20.77 13.86
N HIS A 213 24.72 -21.46 13.02
CA HIS A 213 25.85 -22.29 13.44
C HIS A 213 27.13 -21.48 13.26
N TRP A 214 27.69 -21.02 14.37
CA TRP A 214 28.90 -20.19 14.39
C TRP A 214 30.14 -21.05 14.60
N GLY A 215 31.21 -20.72 13.89
CA GLY A 215 32.55 -21.21 14.15
C GLY A 215 33.20 -20.46 15.31
N GLU A 216 34.50 -20.70 15.49
CA GLU A 216 35.27 -20.14 16.62
C GLU A 216 35.56 -18.64 16.45
N ALA A 217 35.74 -18.18 15.20
CA ALA A 217 36.12 -16.81 14.93
C ALA A 217 34.93 -15.84 14.91
N LYS A 218 35.19 -14.57 15.28
CA LYS A 218 34.17 -13.51 15.21
C LYS A 218 33.65 -13.36 13.77
N TYR A 219 32.32 -13.38 13.62
CA TYR A 219 31.61 -13.34 12.34
C TYR A 219 31.79 -14.60 11.46
N ASP A 220 32.28 -15.70 12.02
CA ASP A 220 32.45 -16.95 11.30
C ASP A 220 31.15 -17.75 11.26
N LEU A 221 30.17 -17.26 10.49
CA LEU A 221 28.92 -17.97 10.30
C LEU A 221 29.14 -19.13 9.31
N LEU A 222 29.02 -20.36 9.81
CA LEU A 222 29.26 -21.57 9.02
C LEU A 222 28.00 -21.99 8.26
N ASP A 223 26.86 -22.04 8.95
CA ASP A 223 25.59 -22.50 8.39
C ASP A 223 24.37 -21.85 9.05
N ILE A 224 23.23 -21.91 8.35
CA ILE A 224 21.92 -21.41 8.79
C ILE A 224 20.86 -22.46 8.49
N THR A 225 20.17 -22.97 9.51
CA THR A 225 19.14 -24.01 9.34
C THR A 225 17.79 -23.64 9.98
N GLY A 226 16.76 -24.42 9.67
CA GLY A 226 15.44 -24.34 10.31
C GLY A 226 14.63 -23.09 9.95
N GLY A 227 13.65 -22.74 10.78
CA GLY A 227 12.81 -21.54 10.64
C GLY A 227 11.78 -21.58 9.51
N SER A 228 10.82 -20.67 9.57
CA SER A 228 9.77 -20.50 8.55
C SER A 228 9.46 -19.02 8.34
N LEU A 229 9.16 -18.64 7.11
CA LEU A 229 8.77 -17.28 6.79
C LEU A 229 7.31 -17.03 7.18
N ALA A 230 7.04 -15.89 7.81
CA ALA A 230 5.69 -15.36 8.03
C ALA A 230 5.50 -14.09 7.21
N LYS A 231 4.28 -13.82 6.76
CA LYS A 231 3.93 -12.55 6.13
C LYS A 231 3.95 -11.43 7.14
N ILE A 232 4.35 -10.22 6.75
CA ILE A 232 4.19 -9.03 7.60
C ILE A 232 2.67 -8.76 7.82
N PRO A 233 2.24 -8.22 8.97
CA PRO A 233 0.83 -7.91 9.18
C PRO A 233 0.35 -6.81 8.23
N VAL A 234 -0.58 -7.14 7.33
CA VAL A 234 -1.01 -6.26 6.21
C VAL A 234 -1.76 -5.01 6.69
N GLU A 235 -2.48 -5.12 7.81
CA GLU A 235 -3.28 -4.04 8.40
C GLU A 235 -2.54 -3.29 9.53
N ALA A 236 -1.23 -3.46 9.64
CA ALA A 236 -0.43 -2.88 10.73
C ALA A 236 -0.54 -1.34 10.81
N PHE A 237 -0.77 -0.66 9.69
CA PHE A 237 -0.93 0.80 9.64
C PHE A 237 -2.36 1.26 9.90
N ASP A 238 -3.34 0.41 9.66
CA ASP A 238 -4.76 0.76 9.85
C ASP A 238 -5.18 0.53 11.31
N ARG A 239 -4.60 -0.49 11.95
CA ARG A 239 -4.86 -0.88 13.34
C ARG A 239 -3.57 -0.97 14.16
N PRO A 240 -2.81 0.13 14.29
CA PRO A 240 -1.49 0.13 14.91
C PRO A 240 -1.55 -0.26 16.39
N HIS A 241 -2.56 0.20 17.12
CA HIS A 241 -2.73 -0.11 18.54
C HIS A 241 -3.07 -1.58 18.76
N ASP A 242 -4.00 -2.13 17.98
CA ASP A 242 -4.36 -3.55 18.05
C ASP A 242 -3.14 -4.45 17.83
N LEU A 243 -2.32 -4.16 16.81
CA LEU A 243 -1.10 -4.93 16.56
C LEU A 243 -0.09 -4.80 17.70
N MET A 244 0.18 -3.58 18.16
CA MET A 244 1.20 -3.35 19.20
C MET A 244 0.79 -3.90 20.57
N ASN A 245 -0.52 -4.02 20.80
CA ASN A 245 -1.14 -4.62 21.98
C ASN A 245 -1.58 -6.07 21.76
N THR A 246 -1.14 -6.71 20.67
CA THR A 246 -1.51 -8.11 20.38
C THR A 246 -1.09 -9.04 21.51
N THR A 247 -1.71 -10.23 21.56
CA THR A 247 -1.42 -11.31 22.49
C THR A 247 0.08 -11.53 22.70
N ARG A 248 0.48 -11.55 23.97
CA ARG A 248 1.85 -11.81 24.42
C ARG A 248 1.89 -13.13 25.18
N LEU A 249 2.78 -14.03 24.79
CA LEU A 249 2.96 -15.33 25.45
C LEU A 249 4.43 -15.55 25.80
N LYS A 250 4.69 -16.26 26.89
CA LYS A 250 6.06 -16.64 27.25
C LYS A 250 6.43 -17.93 26.53
N VAL A 251 7.71 -18.11 26.18
CA VAL A 251 8.18 -19.38 25.56
C VAL A 251 7.75 -20.61 26.36
N LYS A 252 7.77 -20.54 27.70
CA LYS A 252 7.32 -21.64 28.57
C LYS A 252 5.84 -21.98 28.42
N ASP A 253 5.00 -20.97 28.16
CA ASP A 253 3.56 -21.16 28.02
C ASP A 253 3.26 -21.87 26.69
N LEU A 254 3.99 -21.53 25.63
CA LEU A 254 3.90 -22.22 24.34
C LEU A 254 4.29 -23.70 24.44
N ARG A 255 5.37 -24.00 25.17
CA ARG A 255 5.79 -25.39 25.44
C ARG A 255 4.73 -26.15 26.22
N ARG A 256 4.12 -25.50 27.23
CA ARG A 256 3.03 -26.09 28.03
C ARG A 256 1.82 -26.43 27.17
N LEU A 257 1.43 -25.57 26.22
CA LEU A 257 0.36 -25.87 25.27
C LEU A 257 0.65 -27.17 24.50
N GLY A 258 1.87 -27.33 23.99
CA GLY A 258 2.26 -28.58 23.31
C GLY A 258 2.18 -29.83 24.18
N SER A 259 2.40 -29.69 25.49
CA SER A 259 2.27 -30.81 26.46
C SER A 259 0.83 -31.16 26.82
N GLN A 260 -0.15 -30.31 26.49
CA GLN A 260 -1.58 -30.60 26.70
C GLN A 260 -2.14 -31.54 25.63
N VAL A 261 -1.43 -31.72 24.51
CA VAL A 261 -1.88 -32.60 23.43
C VAL A 261 -1.72 -34.06 23.87
N PRO A 262 -2.79 -34.88 23.80
CA PRO A 262 -2.72 -36.30 24.12
C PRO A 262 -1.61 -37.01 23.32
N ARG A 263 -0.90 -37.94 23.97
CA ARG A 263 0.26 -38.62 23.34
C ARG A 263 -0.15 -39.52 22.18
N ASP A 264 -1.37 -40.04 22.22
CA ASP A 264 -2.00 -40.92 21.23
C ASP A 264 -2.60 -40.18 20.03
N TRP A 265 -2.75 -38.85 20.10
CA TRP A 265 -3.33 -38.04 19.02
C TRP A 265 -2.46 -38.00 17.75
N GLU A 266 -1.15 -38.18 17.85
CA GLU A 266 -0.24 -38.11 16.69
C GLU A 266 -0.48 -39.21 15.63
N SER A 267 -1.39 -40.16 15.88
CA SER A 267 -1.64 -41.35 15.05
C SER A 267 -2.69 -41.16 13.95
N SER A 268 -3.48 -40.07 13.97
CA SER A 268 -4.66 -39.92 13.11
C SER A 268 -4.65 -38.57 12.38
N THR A 269 -3.72 -38.41 11.44
CA THR A 269 -3.88 -37.36 10.41
C THR A 269 -5.19 -37.62 9.66
N PRO A 270 -6.17 -36.69 9.67
CA PRO A 270 -7.39 -36.85 8.91
C PRO A 270 -7.05 -37.01 7.43
N THR A 271 -7.59 -38.05 6.79
CA THR A 271 -7.48 -38.23 5.34
C THR A 271 -8.14 -37.03 4.66
N PRO A 272 -7.45 -36.28 3.79
CA PRO A 272 -8.01 -35.08 3.18
C PRO A 272 -9.26 -35.41 2.37
N THR A 273 -10.35 -34.72 2.66
CA THR A 273 -11.62 -34.79 1.92
C THR A 273 -11.39 -34.26 0.49
N PRO A 274 -11.96 -34.89 -0.56
CA PRO A 274 -11.75 -34.49 -1.95
C PRO A 274 -12.17 -33.05 -2.22
N THR A 275 -11.30 -32.34 -2.93
CA THR A 275 -11.33 -30.90 -3.21
C THR A 275 -12.26 -30.55 -4.39
N PRO A 276 -13.12 -29.52 -4.31
CA PRO A 276 -13.81 -28.95 -5.47
C PRO A 276 -12.84 -28.13 -6.36
N THR A 277 -13.12 -28.12 -7.66
CA THR A 277 -12.20 -27.68 -8.72
C THR A 277 -12.05 -26.16 -8.81
N SER A 278 -10.78 -25.70 -8.74
CA SER A 278 -10.15 -24.46 -9.21
C SER A 278 -11.01 -23.19 -9.41
N ALA A 279 -11.12 -22.36 -8.37
CA ALA A 279 -11.23 -20.91 -8.54
C ALA A 279 -9.83 -20.29 -8.73
N GLU A 280 -9.72 -19.24 -9.55
CA GLU A 280 -8.46 -18.53 -9.79
C GLU A 280 -7.88 -17.93 -8.49
N PHE A 281 -6.58 -18.11 -8.29
CA PHE A 281 -5.90 -17.75 -7.06
C PHE A 281 -5.70 -16.24 -6.93
N GLY A 282 -6.32 -15.61 -5.92
CA GLY A 282 -6.13 -14.20 -5.58
C GLY A 282 -7.21 -13.25 -6.08
N SER A 283 -8.19 -13.73 -6.83
CA SER A 283 -9.51 -13.11 -6.80
C SER A 283 -10.09 -13.33 -5.40
N ILE A 284 -10.66 -12.28 -4.81
CA ILE A 284 -11.57 -12.54 -3.71
C ILE A 284 -12.74 -13.25 -4.37
N ASP A 285 -13.00 -14.49 -3.99
CA ASP A 285 -14.19 -15.19 -4.45
C ASP A 285 -15.39 -14.44 -3.89
N MET A 286 -16.03 -13.67 -4.77
CA MET A 286 -17.14 -12.82 -4.39
C MET A 286 -18.41 -13.65 -4.18
N GLU A 287 -18.48 -14.88 -4.73
CA GLU A 287 -19.54 -15.84 -4.44
C GLU A 287 -19.33 -16.46 -3.04
N GLU A 288 -18.08 -16.76 -2.68
CA GLU A 288 -17.72 -17.25 -1.33
C GLU A 288 -17.77 -16.17 -0.24
N MET A 289 -17.80 -14.88 -0.61
CA MET A 289 -18.17 -13.86 0.37
C MET A 289 -19.51 -14.21 1.01
N GLY A 290 -20.40 -14.95 0.35
CA GLY A 290 -21.70 -15.30 0.91
C GLY A 290 -22.54 -14.04 1.09
N ALA A 291 -23.85 -14.17 0.92
CA ALA A 291 -24.71 -13.00 1.00
C ALA A 291 -24.80 -12.41 2.43
N SER A 292 -24.41 -13.19 3.45
CA SER A 292 -24.36 -12.78 4.85
C SER A 292 -23.07 -12.04 5.30
N TRP A 293 -21.96 -12.11 4.56
CA TRP A 293 -20.72 -11.46 5.00
C TRP A 293 -20.67 -9.98 4.63
N ARG A 294 -20.35 -9.13 5.62
CA ARG A 294 -20.33 -7.68 5.46
C ARG A 294 -19.06 -7.11 6.07
N PRO A 295 -18.10 -6.62 5.27
CA PRO A 295 -16.94 -5.96 5.83
C PRO A 295 -17.37 -4.65 6.49
N SER A 296 -16.95 -4.44 7.73
CA SER A 296 -17.02 -3.11 8.32
C SER A 296 -16.24 -2.13 7.43
N HIS A 297 -16.67 -0.87 7.35
CA HIS A 297 -15.95 0.19 6.61
C HIS A 297 -14.49 0.38 7.04
N ARG A 298 -14.06 -0.25 8.14
CA ARG A 298 -12.67 -0.28 8.62
C ARG A 298 -11.79 -1.28 7.85
N HIS A 299 -12.41 -2.25 7.19
CA HIS A 299 -11.72 -3.30 6.45
C HIS A 299 -11.35 -2.79 5.07
N ARG A 300 -10.17 -3.18 4.60
CA ARG A 300 -9.68 -2.80 3.25
C ARG A 300 -10.52 -3.36 2.12
N GLU A 301 -11.32 -4.37 2.41
CA GLU A 301 -12.25 -5.02 1.47
C GLU A 301 -13.54 -4.23 1.28
N TRP A 302 -13.86 -3.28 2.17
CA TRP A 302 -15.11 -2.51 2.07
C TRP A 302 -15.31 -1.82 0.71
N PRO A 303 -14.32 -1.10 0.14
CA PRO A 303 -14.45 -0.54 -1.21
C PRO A 303 -14.77 -1.59 -2.30
N LEU A 304 -14.15 -2.77 -2.24
CA LEU A 304 -14.35 -3.84 -3.22
C LEU A 304 -15.71 -4.51 -3.06
N TRP A 305 -16.17 -4.66 -1.82
CA TRP A 305 -17.51 -5.14 -1.51
C TRP A 305 -18.58 -4.14 -1.97
N VAL A 306 -18.38 -2.84 -1.74
CA VAL A 306 -19.28 -1.79 -2.25
C VAL A 306 -19.38 -1.85 -3.79
N GLU A 307 -18.26 -1.97 -4.50
CA GLU A 307 -18.26 -2.13 -5.96
C GLU A 307 -19.03 -3.38 -6.40
N HIS A 308 -18.81 -4.49 -5.71
CA HIS A 308 -19.43 -5.76 -6.05
C HIS A 308 -20.93 -5.72 -5.90
N VAL A 309 -21.41 -5.23 -4.76
CA VAL A 309 -22.83 -5.09 -4.51
C VAL A 309 -23.43 -4.15 -5.54
N ALA A 310 -22.80 -3.00 -5.82
CA ALA A 310 -23.27 -2.10 -6.87
C ALA A 310 -23.41 -2.78 -8.24
N ARG A 311 -22.48 -3.67 -8.61
CA ARG A 311 -22.49 -4.38 -9.90
C ARG A 311 -23.51 -5.53 -9.96
N HIS A 312 -23.69 -6.28 -8.88
CA HIS A 312 -24.44 -7.55 -8.90
C HIS A 312 -25.81 -7.48 -8.24
N GLY A 313 -26.14 -6.40 -7.52
CA GLY A 313 -27.42 -6.27 -6.84
C GLY A 313 -27.45 -6.87 -5.44
N LEU A 314 -28.66 -6.97 -4.90
CA LEU A 314 -28.92 -7.65 -3.63
C LEU A 314 -28.70 -9.17 -3.78
N GLN A 315 -28.14 -9.79 -2.75
CA GLN A 315 -27.78 -11.21 -2.76
C GLN A 315 -28.67 -12.04 -1.80
N GLU A 316 -29.32 -11.39 -0.83
CA GLU A 316 -30.17 -12.00 0.20
C GLU A 316 -31.42 -11.13 0.44
N GLY A 317 -32.49 -11.77 0.94
CA GLY A 317 -33.70 -11.09 1.40
C GLY A 317 -33.44 -10.21 2.62
N ASP A 318 -34.30 -9.20 2.84
CA ASP A 318 -34.29 -8.30 4.01
C ASP A 318 -33.05 -7.41 4.24
N ASP A 319 -32.06 -7.45 3.34
CA ASP A 319 -30.82 -6.69 3.50
C ASP A 319 -30.81 -5.28 2.91
N LEU A 320 -31.91 -4.90 2.26
CA LEU A 320 -32.05 -3.62 1.56
C LEU A 320 -31.54 -2.43 2.39
N GLY A 321 -31.96 -2.32 3.65
CA GLY A 321 -31.60 -1.18 4.50
C GLY A 321 -30.10 -1.08 4.79
N VAL A 322 -29.43 -2.22 4.97
CA VAL A 322 -27.99 -2.26 5.30
C VAL A 322 -27.17 -2.01 4.04
N ILE A 323 -27.49 -2.71 2.95
CA ILE A 323 -26.80 -2.58 1.67
C ILE A 323 -26.89 -1.14 1.15
N VAL A 324 -28.11 -0.60 1.08
CA VAL A 324 -28.31 0.79 0.64
C VAL A 324 -27.63 1.77 1.60
N GLY A 325 -27.57 1.47 2.89
CA GLY A 325 -26.86 2.30 3.87
C GLY A 325 -25.35 2.40 3.61
N GLU A 326 -24.72 1.30 3.19
CA GLU A 326 -23.29 1.27 2.88
C GLU A 326 -22.97 1.87 1.50
N LEU A 327 -23.79 1.58 0.48
CA LEU A 327 -23.69 2.25 -0.83
C LEU A 327 -23.89 3.76 -0.69
N ALA A 328 -24.89 4.20 0.10
CA ALA A 328 -25.10 5.61 0.42
C ALA A 328 -23.91 6.23 1.15
N ALA A 329 -23.27 5.48 2.05
CA ALA A 329 -22.07 5.96 2.75
C ALA A 329 -20.90 6.17 1.78
N TRP A 330 -20.71 5.28 0.81
CA TRP A 330 -19.71 5.45 -0.24
C TRP A 330 -20.02 6.68 -1.11
N LEU A 331 -21.23 6.79 -1.65
CA LEU A 331 -21.62 7.91 -2.50
C LEU A 331 -21.49 9.24 -1.75
N TRP A 332 -21.99 9.31 -0.51
CA TRP A 332 -21.96 10.54 0.28
C TRP A 332 -20.54 10.91 0.73
N TRP A 333 -19.77 9.97 1.28
CA TRP A 333 -18.49 10.29 1.92
C TRP A 333 -17.27 10.06 1.04
N VAL A 334 -17.37 9.41 -0.10
CA VAL A 334 -16.21 9.07 -0.95
C VAL A 334 -16.34 9.66 -2.33
N GLU A 335 -17.35 9.26 -3.09
CA GLU A 335 -17.42 9.51 -4.52
C GLU A 335 -18.01 10.88 -4.86
N LEU A 336 -19.21 11.18 -4.34
CA LEU A 336 -19.94 12.43 -4.61
C LEU A 336 -19.73 13.46 -3.49
N TYR A 337 -18.57 13.43 -2.83
CA TYR A 337 -18.31 14.24 -1.63
C TYR A 337 -18.38 15.77 -1.89
N SER A 338 -18.02 16.22 -3.09
CA SER A 338 -18.08 17.63 -3.48
C SER A 338 -19.52 18.07 -3.75
N ASP A 339 -20.30 17.20 -4.39
CA ASP A 339 -21.65 17.48 -4.89
C ASP A 339 -22.69 16.64 -4.13
N ARG A 340 -22.58 16.66 -2.80
CA ARG A 340 -23.45 15.87 -1.91
C ARG A 340 -24.87 16.41 -1.91
N ASP A 341 -25.68 15.88 -2.81
CA ASP A 341 -27.12 16.07 -2.82
C ASP A 341 -27.82 14.80 -2.33
N GLU A 342 -28.61 14.95 -1.26
CA GLU A 342 -29.36 13.85 -0.65
C GLU A 342 -30.41 13.26 -1.59
N LYS A 343 -31.03 14.11 -2.41
CA LYS A 343 -32.04 13.69 -3.38
C LYS A 343 -31.37 12.91 -4.52
N ILE A 344 -30.27 13.42 -5.09
CA ILE A 344 -29.55 12.73 -6.17
C ILE A 344 -29.11 11.34 -5.73
N ILE A 345 -28.52 11.21 -4.54
CA ILE A 345 -28.07 9.92 -4.01
C ILE A 345 -29.26 8.97 -3.75
N ALA A 346 -30.37 9.49 -3.21
CA ALA A 346 -31.57 8.68 -2.97
C ALA A 346 -32.21 8.20 -4.27
N ASP A 347 -32.33 9.07 -5.28
CA ASP A 347 -32.91 8.75 -6.58
C ASP A 347 -32.05 7.70 -7.31
N LEU A 348 -30.72 7.87 -7.30
CA LEU A 348 -29.77 6.91 -7.88
C LEU A 348 -29.84 5.53 -7.21
N LEU A 349 -29.82 5.49 -5.88
CA LEU A 349 -29.93 4.23 -5.15
C LEU A 349 -31.29 3.57 -5.33
N PHE A 350 -32.36 4.36 -5.43
CA PHE A 350 -33.69 3.83 -5.65
C PHE A 350 -33.82 3.21 -7.05
N ALA A 351 -33.32 3.89 -8.09
CA ALA A 351 -33.23 3.33 -9.44
C ALA A 351 -32.42 2.03 -9.46
N TRP A 352 -31.25 2.02 -8.81
CA TRP A 352 -30.45 0.81 -8.66
C TRP A 352 -31.21 -0.32 -7.96
N VAL A 353 -31.97 -0.04 -6.89
CA VAL A 353 -32.81 -1.06 -6.22
C VAL A 353 -33.87 -1.60 -7.19
N GLN A 354 -34.51 -0.75 -8.00
CA GLN A 354 -35.51 -1.19 -8.97
C GLN A 354 -34.94 -2.13 -10.02
N GLU A 355 -33.69 -1.91 -10.45
CA GLU A 355 -33.04 -2.74 -11.48
C GLU A 355 -32.32 -3.97 -10.91
N ARG A 356 -31.78 -3.86 -9.70
CA ARG A 356 -30.80 -4.80 -9.12
C ARG A 356 -31.25 -5.39 -7.79
N HIS A 357 -32.55 -5.46 -7.52
CA HIS A 357 -33.05 -6.16 -6.33
C HIS A 357 -33.02 -7.69 -6.45
N ASN A 358 -32.89 -8.24 -7.66
CA ASN A 358 -32.80 -9.68 -7.95
C ASN A 358 -33.94 -10.52 -7.33
N GLY A 359 -35.13 -9.92 -7.15
CA GLY A 359 -36.27 -10.57 -6.50
C GLY A 359 -36.22 -10.61 -4.96
N HIS A 360 -35.16 -10.10 -4.30
CA HIS A 360 -34.98 -10.18 -2.85
C HIS A 360 -35.71 -9.10 -2.04
N VAL A 361 -36.40 -8.16 -2.69
CA VAL A 361 -37.18 -7.10 -2.02
C VAL A 361 -38.66 -7.41 -2.14
N GLU A 362 -39.19 -8.20 -1.20
CA GLU A 362 -40.59 -8.66 -1.21
C GLU A 362 -41.58 -7.49 -1.36
N ARG A 363 -41.36 -6.40 -0.62
CA ARG A 363 -42.20 -5.18 -0.72
C ARG A 363 -42.24 -4.61 -2.13
N LEU A 364 -41.13 -4.64 -2.86
CA LEU A 364 -41.10 -4.16 -4.24
C LEU A 364 -41.88 -5.12 -5.15
N ASN A 365 -41.69 -6.43 -4.96
CA ASN A 365 -42.42 -7.47 -5.69
C ASN A 365 -43.95 -7.40 -5.47
N GLU A 366 -44.37 -6.97 -4.28
CA GLU A 366 -45.78 -6.74 -3.90
C GLU A 366 -46.34 -5.40 -4.41
N GLY A 367 -45.57 -4.60 -5.15
CA GLY A 367 -45.99 -3.29 -5.65
C GLY A 367 -45.96 -2.17 -4.61
N LYS A 368 -45.36 -2.37 -3.43
CA LYS A 368 -45.19 -1.35 -2.37
C LYS A 368 -44.00 -0.44 -2.64
N VAL A 369 -43.98 0.18 -3.81
CA VAL A 369 -42.87 1.00 -4.34
C VAL A 369 -42.51 2.16 -3.39
N ALA A 370 -43.53 2.86 -2.87
CA ALA A 370 -43.34 4.01 -1.97
C ALA A 370 -42.66 3.63 -0.64
N ASP A 371 -42.90 2.42 -0.13
CA ASP A 371 -42.28 1.95 1.12
C ASP A 371 -40.77 1.70 0.94
N VAL A 372 -40.41 1.14 -0.21
CA VAL A 372 -39.01 0.90 -0.62
C VAL A 372 -38.29 2.22 -0.82
N GLU A 373 -38.89 3.16 -1.55
CA GLU A 373 -38.34 4.51 -1.76
C GLU A 373 -38.13 5.24 -0.42
N SER A 374 -39.12 5.17 0.48
CA SER A 374 -39.03 5.74 1.82
C SER A 374 -37.90 5.11 2.65
N GLN A 375 -37.66 3.80 2.52
CA GLN A 375 -36.54 3.13 3.18
C GLN A 375 -35.19 3.56 2.61
N VAL A 376 -35.06 3.70 1.28
CA VAL A 376 -33.84 4.20 0.64
C VAL A 376 -33.52 5.60 1.15
N LYS A 377 -34.50 6.51 1.18
CA LYS A 377 -34.33 7.88 1.74
C LYS A 377 -33.87 7.85 3.20
N ARG A 378 -34.44 6.97 4.04
CA ARG A 378 -33.99 6.79 5.43
C ARG A 378 -32.55 6.29 5.52
N ALA A 379 -32.15 5.34 4.67
CA ALA A 379 -30.79 4.81 4.63
C ALA A 379 -29.77 5.89 4.24
N VAL A 380 -30.07 6.70 3.21
CA VAL A 380 -29.23 7.84 2.81
C VAL A 380 -29.09 8.85 3.95
N LYS A 381 -30.21 9.21 4.60
CA LYS A 381 -30.20 10.12 5.74
C LYS A 381 -29.37 9.58 6.91
N SER A 382 -29.40 8.27 7.14
CA SER A 382 -28.61 7.60 8.17
C SER A 382 -27.11 7.60 7.83
N ALA A 383 -26.76 7.37 6.56
CA ALA A 383 -25.37 7.35 6.09
C ALA A 383 -24.62 8.68 6.33
N LYS A 384 -25.34 9.80 6.46
CA LYS A 384 -24.80 11.12 6.86
C LYS A 384 -24.25 11.15 8.28
N LYS A 385 -24.59 10.19 9.13
CA LYS A 385 -24.16 10.10 10.53
C LYS A 385 -23.23 8.91 10.68
N LYS A 386 -21.92 9.15 10.59
CA LYS A 386 -20.88 8.13 10.81
C LYS A 386 -19.97 8.58 11.95
N CYS A 387 -19.39 7.62 12.67
CA CYS A 387 -18.49 7.94 13.78
C CYS A 387 -17.18 8.55 13.29
N ALA A 388 -16.44 9.20 14.19
CA ALA A 388 -15.21 9.92 13.86
C ALA A 388 -14.17 9.02 13.17
N GLU A 389 -14.10 7.76 13.59
CA GLU A 389 -13.18 6.77 13.00
C GLU A 389 -13.52 6.49 11.53
N SER A 390 -14.80 6.31 11.18
CA SER A 390 -15.21 6.11 9.78
C SER A 390 -14.90 7.34 8.92
N LEU A 391 -15.14 8.53 9.47
CA LEU A 391 -14.89 9.79 8.75
C LEU A 391 -13.41 9.97 8.42
N GLU A 392 -12.50 9.53 9.30
CA GLU A 392 -11.06 9.52 9.03
C GLU A 392 -10.72 8.57 7.87
N VAL A 393 -11.29 7.37 7.86
CA VAL A 393 -11.10 6.41 6.76
C VAL A 393 -11.60 6.98 5.44
N PHE A 394 -12.81 7.54 5.40
CA PHE A 394 -13.35 8.15 4.18
C PHE A 394 -12.49 9.32 3.70
N ALA A 395 -11.97 10.16 4.62
CA ALA A 395 -11.06 11.24 4.26
C ALA A 395 -9.76 10.74 3.62
N LYS A 396 -9.18 9.65 4.15
CA LYS A 396 -7.99 9.01 3.55
C LYS A 396 -8.29 8.45 2.16
N ILE A 397 -9.45 7.80 1.97
CA ILE A 397 -9.86 7.29 0.65
C ILE A 397 -10.01 8.46 -0.33
N ARG A 398 -10.73 9.52 0.04
CA ARG A 398 -10.87 10.71 -0.81
C ARG A 398 -9.54 11.34 -1.17
N GLN A 399 -8.65 11.52 -0.20
CA GLN A 399 -7.33 12.09 -0.46
C GLN A 399 -6.52 11.23 -1.45
N LYS A 400 -6.55 9.90 -1.29
CA LYS A 400 -5.89 8.97 -2.22
C LYS A 400 -6.53 9.00 -3.60
N ARG A 401 -7.86 9.10 -3.67
CA ARG A 401 -8.64 9.24 -4.91
C ARG A 401 -8.27 10.52 -5.65
N SER A 402 -8.35 11.68 -4.99
CA SER A 402 -8.07 12.99 -5.59
C SER A 402 -6.59 13.18 -5.95
N SER A 403 -5.67 12.47 -5.28
CA SER A 403 -4.24 12.50 -5.62
C SER A 403 -3.82 11.47 -6.67
N GLY A 404 -4.78 10.74 -7.28
CA GLY A 404 -4.47 9.75 -8.31
C GLY A 404 -3.66 8.55 -7.81
N LYS A 405 -3.66 8.29 -6.50
CA LYS A 405 -2.87 7.19 -5.91
C LYS A 405 -3.49 5.81 -6.13
N TYR A 406 -4.75 5.74 -6.56
CA TYR A 406 -5.41 4.49 -6.91
C TYR A 406 -5.23 4.19 -8.39
N ARG A 407 -4.81 2.95 -8.71
CA ARG A 407 -4.72 2.49 -10.12
C ARG A 407 -6.09 2.35 -10.78
N ARG A 408 -7.06 1.82 -10.03
CA ARG A 408 -8.46 1.70 -10.45
C ARG A 408 -9.31 2.54 -9.51
N LEU A 409 -10.05 3.49 -10.07
CA LEU A 409 -11.12 4.16 -9.35
C LEU A 409 -12.35 3.28 -9.35
N ILE A 410 -13.00 3.17 -8.20
CA ILE A 410 -14.30 2.52 -8.09
C ILE A 410 -15.34 3.62 -8.27
N GLU A 411 -16.12 3.54 -9.34
CA GLU A 411 -17.13 4.55 -9.72
C GLU A 411 -18.51 3.94 -9.55
N VAL A 412 -18.94 3.86 -8.28
CA VAL A 412 -20.21 3.26 -7.89
C VAL A 412 -21.38 3.98 -8.55
N ALA A 413 -21.32 5.31 -8.66
CA ALA A 413 -22.41 6.06 -9.27
C ALA A 413 -22.60 5.66 -10.74
N GLN A 414 -21.49 5.53 -11.48
CA GLN A 414 -21.52 5.09 -12.88
C GLN A 414 -21.96 3.63 -13.01
N ILE A 415 -21.50 2.73 -12.12
CA ILE A 415 -21.95 1.33 -12.10
C ILE A 415 -23.47 1.23 -11.88
N MET A 416 -24.06 2.17 -11.14
CA MET A 416 -25.49 2.28 -10.88
C MET A 416 -26.29 2.98 -11.98
N GLY A 417 -25.66 3.32 -13.11
CA GLY A 417 -26.33 3.95 -14.24
C GLY A 417 -26.49 5.46 -14.13
N ALA A 418 -25.75 6.13 -13.25
CA ALA A 418 -25.67 7.60 -13.32
C ALA A 418 -25.05 8.00 -14.66
N GLU A 419 -25.76 8.84 -15.43
CA GLU A 419 -25.20 9.55 -16.57
C GLU A 419 -24.17 10.56 -16.05
N VAL A 420 -22.97 10.07 -15.80
CA VAL A 420 -21.79 10.92 -15.63
C VAL A 420 -21.30 11.17 -17.04
N GLU A 421 -21.11 12.44 -17.43
CA GLU A 421 -20.38 12.80 -18.64
C GLU A 421 -19.00 12.14 -18.56
N SER A 422 -18.89 10.94 -19.14
CA SER A 422 -17.70 10.14 -19.04
C SER A 422 -16.64 10.81 -19.91
N THR A 423 -15.61 11.35 -19.29
CA THR A 423 -14.35 11.60 -19.99
C THR A 423 -13.76 10.23 -20.28
N GLU A 424 -14.11 9.64 -21.42
CA GLU A 424 -13.67 8.32 -21.87
C GLU A 424 -12.15 8.21 -21.71
N THR A 425 -11.74 7.47 -20.69
CA THR A 425 -10.40 6.91 -20.63
C THR A 425 -10.59 5.43 -20.38
N GLU A 426 -10.74 4.65 -21.45
CA GLU A 426 -10.64 3.20 -21.39
C GLU A 426 -9.33 2.84 -20.65
N ARG A 427 -9.46 2.25 -19.47
CA ARG A 427 -8.33 1.70 -18.71
C ARG A 427 -8.62 0.25 -18.39
N ASP A 428 -7.86 -0.59 -19.09
CA ASP A 428 -7.80 -2.02 -18.90
C ASP A 428 -7.65 -2.39 -17.42
N THR A 429 -8.50 -3.32 -17.01
CA THR A 429 -8.53 -3.92 -15.69
C THR A 429 -7.35 -4.84 -15.49
N LEU A 430 -6.48 -4.52 -14.51
CA LEU A 430 -5.84 -5.45 -13.57
C LEU A 430 -5.00 -4.64 -12.56
N SER A 431 -4.72 -5.24 -11.40
CA SER A 431 -4.28 -4.66 -10.12
C SER A 431 -2.85 -4.07 -10.05
N SER A 432 -2.68 -3.02 -9.20
CA SER A 432 -1.50 -2.52 -8.43
C SER A 432 -1.03 -1.06 -8.66
N LEU A 433 -0.85 -0.31 -7.56
CA LEU A 433 -0.31 1.07 -7.51
C LEU A 433 0.91 1.26 -8.42
N CYS A 434 0.84 2.26 -9.30
CA CYS A 434 1.98 2.74 -10.07
C CYS A 434 1.80 4.23 -10.41
N LEU A 435 2.92 4.92 -10.62
CA LEU A 435 2.96 6.29 -11.16
C LEU A 435 2.11 6.37 -12.43
N VAL A 436 1.11 7.26 -12.46
CA VAL A 436 0.39 7.58 -13.69
C VAL A 436 1.36 8.36 -14.57
N LEU A 437 1.87 7.72 -15.61
CA LEU A 437 2.70 8.40 -16.61
C LEU A 437 1.79 9.27 -17.47
N ARG A 438 1.79 10.57 -17.18
CA ARG A 438 1.07 11.55 -18.00
C ARG A 438 1.95 11.97 -19.17
N ASP A 439 1.55 11.55 -20.37
CA ASP A 439 2.11 11.99 -21.65
C ASP A 439 1.45 13.28 -22.17
N ASP A 440 0.65 13.93 -21.32
CA ASP A 440 -0.04 15.17 -21.66
C ASP A 440 0.94 16.25 -22.15
N PRO A 441 0.54 17.04 -23.16
CA PRO A 441 1.33 18.18 -23.61
C PRO A 441 1.67 19.12 -22.45
N LEU A 442 2.91 19.62 -22.46
CA LEU A 442 3.36 20.63 -21.51
C LEU A 442 2.87 22.02 -21.93
N PRO A 443 2.92 23.03 -21.04
CA PRO A 443 2.80 24.43 -21.45
C PRO A 443 3.59 24.73 -22.72
N SER A 444 3.00 25.48 -23.65
CA SER A 444 3.56 25.77 -24.98
C SER A 444 5.00 26.29 -24.92
N GLU A 445 5.30 27.13 -23.95
CA GLU A 445 6.61 27.70 -23.69
C GLU A 445 7.65 26.64 -23.32
N ILE A 446 7.24 25.58 -22.61
CA ILE A 446 8.09 24.43 -22.31
C ILE A 446 8.24 23.54 -23.54
N GLU A 447 7.17 23.24 -24.26
CA GLU A 447 7.23 22.46 -25.51
C GLU A 447 8.16 23.11 -26.54
N ASN A 448 8.09 24.44 -26.69
CA ASN A 448 8.97 25.20 -27.58
C ASN A 448 10.44 25.10 -27.13
N ARG A 449 10.72 25.15 -25.82
CA ARG A 449 12.07 24.93 -25.30
C ARG A 449 12.57 23.51 -25.58
N LEU A 450 11.71 22.50 -25.42
CA LEU A 450 12.06 21.11 -25.77
C LEU A 450 12.35 20.94 -27.27
N ALA A 451 11.56 21.60 -28.13
CA ALA A 451 11.79 21.61 -29.57
C ALA A 451 13.13 22.28 -29.93
N GLN A 452 13.48 23.40 -29.28
CA GLN A 452 14.78 24.06 -29.47
C GLN A 452 15.95 23.16 -29.07
N ILE A 453 15.86 22.45 -27.94
CA ILE A 453 16.88 21.47 -27.52
C ILE A 453 17.08 20.40 -28.61
N ILE A 454 16.00 19.89 -29.20
CA ILE A 454 16.08 18.90 -30.28
C ILE A 454 16.75 19.50 -31.53
N ALA A 455 16.40 20.73 -31.91
CA ALA A 455 16.99 21.41 -33.04
C ALA A 455 18.50 21.64 -32.85
N ASP A 456 18.91 22.07 -31.66
CA ASP A 456 20.33 22.28 -31.30
C ASP A 456 21.10 20.95 -31.30
N LEU A 457 20.49 19.87 -30.83
CA LEU A 457 21.09 18.53 -30.88
C LEU A 457 21.18 17.99 -32.30
N ALA A 458 20.26 18.37 -33.19
CA ALA A 458 20.28 18.00 -34.59
C ALA A 458 21.30 18.82 -35.39
N SER A 459 21.50 20.11 -35.09
CA SER A 459 22.45 20.98 -35.78
C SER A 459 23.90 20.64 -35.47
N ARG A 460 24.21 20.23 -34.23
CA ARG A 460 25.54 19.69 -33.84
C ARG A 460 25.98 18.45 -34.63
N LYS A 461 25.05 17.82 -35.36
CA LYS A 461 25.33 16.67 -36.24
C LYS A 461 25.81 17.11 -37.63
N ALA A 462 25.57 18.36 -38.01
CA ALA A 462 25.89 18.90 -39.33
C ALA A 462 27.30 19.49 -39.43
N GLU A 463 28.00 19.68 -38.29
CA GLU A 463 29.42 20.04 -38.29
C GLU A 463 30.23 18.87 -38.87
N THR A 464 30.87 19.15 -40.00
CA THR A 464 31.64 18.18 -40.79
C THR A 464 32.77 17.59 -39.94
N PRO A 465 33.01 16.26 -39.99
CA PRO A 465 34.07 15.61 -39.23
C PRO A 465 35.49 16.19 -39.43
N SER A 466 35.74 16.98 -40.48
CA SER A 466 37.07 17.57 -40.72
C SER A 466 37.38 18.80 -39.85
N GLU A 467 36.39 19.59 -39.43
CA GLU A 467 36.64 20.78 -38.58
C GLU A 467 36.88 20.39 -37.11
N ILE A 468 36.29 19.27 -36.67
CA ILE A 468 36.48 18.73 -35.32
C ILE A 468 37.79 17.95 -35.22
N ALA A 469 38.27 17.35 -36.31
CA ALA A 469 39.52 16.60 -36.33
C ALA A 469 40.77 17.47 -36.13
N GLU A 470 40.75 18.73 -36.58
CA GLU A 470 41.89 19.65 -36.43
C GLU A 470 41.97 20.32 -35.03
N SER A 471 40.86 20.37 -34.29
CA SER A 471 40.79 21.02 -32.96
C SER A 471 41.06 20.05 -31.78
N ILE A 472 40.90 18.74 -31.97
CA ILE A 472 40.99 17.72 -30.88
C ILE A 472 42.39 17.06 -30.78
N ALA A 473 43.35 17.43 -31.63
CA ALA A 473 44.67 16.81 -31.64
C ALA A 473 45.56 17.13 -30.42
N GLU A 474 45.22 18.13 -29.59
CA GLU A 474 45.95 18.42 -28.35
C GLU A 474 45.01 18.36 -27.13
N PHE A 475 45.24 17.35 -26.28
CA PHE A 475 44.87 17.34 -24.86
C PHE A 475 43.41 17.07 -24.43
N VAL A 476 42.77 15.99 -24.92
CA VAL A 476 41.52 15.48 -24.29
C VAL A 476 41.67 14.03 -23.76
N PRO A 477 41.33 13.76 -22.48
CA PRO A 477 41.31 12.40 -21.92
C PRO A 477 40.30 11.51 -22.68
N LYS A 478 40.66 10.24 -22.91
CA LYS A 478 39.97 9.19 -23.70
C LYS A 478 38.54 8.79 -23.26
N THR A 479 37.74 9.69 -22.68
CA THR A 479 36.35 9.44 -22.26
C THR A 479 35.33 10.37 -22.90
N GLU A 480 35.64 11.00 -24.03
CA GLU A 480 34.59 11.65 -24.83
C GLU A 480 33.64 10.60 -25.40
N ARG A 481 32.53 10.42 -24.70
CA ARG A 481 31.47 9.49 -25.09
C ARG A 481 30.66 10.12 -26.21
N LYS A 482 30.32 9.31 -27.22
CA LYS A 482 29.51 9.75 -28.34
C LYS A 482 28.15 10.28 -27.82
N PRO A 483 27.71 11.47 -28.26
CA PRO A 483 26.41 12.01 -27.87
C PRO A 483 25.29 11.05 -28.29
N ILE A 484 24.24 10.96 -27.47
CA ILE A 484 23.11 10.05 -27.71
C ILE A 484 22.42 10.46 -29.01
N ARG A 485 22.43 9.56 -30.00
CA ARG A 485 21.70 9.75 -31.25
C ARG A 485 20.20 9.61 -30.98
N MET A 486 19.49 10.73 -30.93
CA MET A 486 18.04 10.73 -30.83
C MET A 486 17.42 10.40 -32.20
N ARG A 487 16.64 9.32 -32.25
CA ARG A 487 15.78 8.99 -33.40
C ARG A 487 14.33 9.02 -32.93
N LYS A 488 13.43 9.51 -33.79
CA LYS A 488 11.99 9.42 -33.52
C LYS A 488 11.58 7.95 -33.42
N ARG A 489 10.73 7.64 -32.45
CA ARG A 489 10.02 6.37 -32.30
C ARG A 489 8.54 6.71 -32.22
N ASP A 490 7.74 6.11 -33.08
CA ASP A 490 6.29 6.37 -33.14
C ASP A 490 5.99 7.87 -33.36
N GLY A 491 6.74 8.52 -34.25
CA GLY A 491 6.57 9.94 -34.58
C GLY A 491 7.18 10.94 -33.57
N GLU A 492 7.61 10.49 -32.39
CA GLU A 492 8.07 11.37 -31.30
C GLU A 492 9.52 11.06 -30.88
N TYR A 493 10.26 12.06 -30.39
CA TYR A 493 11.57 11.82 -29.80
C TYR A 493 11.42 11.24 -28.38
N PRO A 494 12.11 10.14 -28.02
CA PRO A 494 12.02 9.57 -26.67
C PRO A 494 12.37 10.55 -25.54
N PHE A 495 13.21 11.56 -25.83
CA PHE A 495 13.51 12.65 -24.90
C PHE A 495 12.28 13.52 -24.57
N VAL A 496 11.44 13.84 -25.57
CA VAL A 496 10.23 14.65 -25.37
C VAL A 496 9.23 13.90 -24.51
N ARG A 497 8.99 12.62 -24.83
CA ARG A 497 8.14 11.74 -24.02
C ARG A 497 8.63 11.64 -22.57
N PHE A 498 9.94 11.44 -22.39
CA PHE A 498 10.55 11.47 -21.05
C PHE A 498 10.30 12.80 -20.35
N ALA A 499 10.54 13.93 -21.03
CA ALA A 499 10.37 15.27 -20.47
C ALA A 499 8.92 15.53 -20.02
N ARG A 500 7.92 15.15 -20.83
CA ARG A 500 6.48 15.24 -20.50
C ARG A 500 6.17 14.49 -19.21
N ARG A 501 6.48 13.19 -19.17
CA ARG A 501 6.24 12.33 -17.98
C ARG A 501 6.95 12.85 -16.74
N PHE A 502 8.21 13.27 -16.91
CA PHE A 502 9.06 13.74 -15.81
C PHE A 502 8.56 15.06 -15.23
N LEU A 503 8.22 16.03 -16.09
CA LEU A 503 7.75 17.34 -15.66
C LEU A 503 6.31 17.29 -15.14
N ASN A 504 5.41 16.52 -15.75
CA ASN A 504 4.06 16.31 -15.21
C ASN A 504 4.12 15.65 -13.82
N CYS A 505 5.01 14.67 -13.62
CA CYS A 505 5.24 14.10 -12.29
C CYS A 505 5.71 15.16 -11.28
N LEU A 506 6.62 16.05 -11.65
CA LEU A 506 7.04 17.15 -10.77
C LEU A 506 5.90 18.12 -10.49
N TRP A 507 5.07 18.44 -11.48
CA TRP A 507 3.92 19.35 -11.36
C TRP A 507 2.86 18.79 -10.40
N ASP A 508 2.52 17.52 -10.54
CA ASP A 508 1.58 16.80 -9.66
C ASP A 508 2.06 16.80 -8.19
N HIS A 509 3.36 17.04 -7.98
CA HIS A 509 4.00 17.20 -6.68
C HIS A 509 4.43 18.65 -6.38
N HIS A 510 3.69 19.64 -6.89
CA HIS A 510 3.92 21.07 -6.62
C HIS A 510 5.31 21.56 -7.01
N GLY A 511 5.81 21.06 -8.14
CA GLY A 511 7.08 21.47 -8.76
C GLY A 511 8.32 20.74 -8.23
N HIS A 512 8.21 19.83 -7.26
CA HIS A 512 9.37 19.08 -6.76
C HIS A 512 8.99 17.71 -6.20
N CYS A 513 9.76 16.67 -6.54
CA CYS A 513 9.57 15.34 -5.96
C CYS A 513 10.85 14.51 -5.96
N ARG A 514 10.87 13.46 -5.14
CA ARG A 514 11.92 12.44 -5.17
C ARG A 514 11.51 11.35 -6.14
N ILE A 515 12.28 11.17 -7.20
CA ILE A 515 12.04 10.16 -8.22
C ILE A 515 13.08 9.06 -8.07
N ASN A 516 12.63 7.81 -8.00
CA ASN A 516 13.50 6.65 -7.86
C ASN A 516 13.96 6.13 -9.23
N THR A 517 14.96 5.23 -9.27
CA THR A 517 15.49 4.68 -10.52
C THR A 517 14.45 3.91 -11.34
N ASP A 518 13.54 3.17 -10.71
CA ASP A 518 12.48 2.42 -11.41
C ASP A 518 11.49 3.38 -12.08
N ASP A 519 11.09 4.45 -11.38
CA ASP A 519 10.25 5.50 -11.93
C ASP A 519 10.93 6.20 -13.11
N LEU A 520 12.23 6.49 -13.00
CA LEU A 520 13.02 7.06 -14.11
C LEU A 520 13.11 6.10 -15.30
N ASN A 521 13.28 4.79 -15.07
CA ASN A 521 13.27 3.78 -16.12
C ASN A 521 11.93 3.78 -16.86
N LEU A 522 10.84 3.87 -16.09
CA LEU A 522 9.47 3.88 -16.60
C LEU A 522 9.20 5.16 -17.41
N MET A 523 9.58 6.33 -16.89
CA MET A 523 9.45 7.61 -17.61
C MET A 523 10.29 7.64 -18.89
N ALA A 524 11.52 7.12 -18.86
CA ALA A 524 12.41 7.10 -20.02
C ALA A 524 12.08 6.02 -21.06
N GLY A 525 11.26 5.03 -20.69
CA GLY A 525 11.04 3.83 -21.51
C GLY A 525 12.33 3.03 -21.73
N SER A 526 13.32 3.17 -20.84
CA SER A 526 14.66 2.61 -20.98
C SER A 526 15.35 2.48 -19.62
N LYS A 527 16.06 1.37 -19.42
CA LYS A 527 16.91 1.14 -18.23
C LYS A 527 18.33 1.71 -18.39
N ASP A 528 18.61 2.39 -19.50
CA ASP A 528 19.91 3.00 -19.73
C ASP A 528 20.09 4.25 -18.85
N ALA A 529 20.86 4.08 -17.78
CA ALA A 529 21.18 5.16 -16.84
C ALA A 529 21.88 6.34 -17.52
N HIS A 530 22.67 6.10 -18.58
CA HIS A 530 23.34 7.18 -19.31
C HIS A 530 22.35 8.02 -20.09
N GLN A 531 21.38 7.38 -20.74
CA GLN A 531 20.28 8.07 -21.41
C GLN A 531 19.51 8.97 -20.46
N GLN A 532 19.17 8.47 -19.27
CA GLN A 532 18.48 9.24 -18.26
C GLN A 532 19.31 10.42 -17.76
N ILE A 533 20.62 10.23 -17.55
CA ILE A 533 21.54 11.31 -17.14
C ILE A 533 21.59 12.41 -18.19
N GLU A 534 21.74 12.05 -19.47
CA GLU A 534 21.76 13.01 -20.57
C GLU A 534 20.43 13.74 -20.71
N TYR A 535 19.28 13.05 -20.62
CA TYR A 535 17.97 13.70 -20.67
C TYR A 535 17.80 14.73 -19.55
N LYS A 536 18.16 14.38 -18.32
CA LYS A 536 18.11 15.31 -17.19
C LYS A 536 19.09 16.48 -17.37
N LYS A 537 20.27 16.22 -17.93
CA LYS A 537 21.25 17.26 -18.27
C LYS A 537 20.66 18.25 -19.27
N TYR A 538 20.03 17.80 -20.36
CA TYR A 538 19.40 18.69 -21.33
C TYR A 538 18.30 19.56 -20.71
N LEU A 539 17.45 18.99 -19.85
CA LEU A 539 16.42 19.77 -19.15
C LEU A 539 17.01 20.83 -18.22
N ARG A 540 18.10 20.50 -17.51
CA ARG A 540 18.79 21.43 -16.61
C ARG A 540 19.50 22.54 -17.39
N ASP A 541 20.22 22.17 -18.45
CA ASP A 541 20.99 23.11 -19.26
C ASP A 541 20.04 24.08 -20.00
N ALA A 542 18.80 23.68 -20.28
CA ALA A 542 17.73 24.53 -20.80
C ALA A 542 16.97 25.34 -19.71
N GLY A 543 17.41 25.30 -18.45
CA GLY A 543 16.78 26.03 -17.35
C GLY A 543 15.36 25.57 -17.02
N ILE A 544 14.99 24.33 -17.36
CA ILE A 544 13.65 23.77 -17.09
C ILE A 544 13.58 23.17 -15.67
N ILE A 545 14.67 22.55 -15.23
CA ILE A 545 14.80 21.98 -13.89
C ILE A 545 16.01 22.57 -13.16
N GLU A 546 15.91 22.67 -11.84
CA GLU A 546 17.03 23.15 -11.04
C GLU A 546 18.23 22.20 -11.13
N PRO A 547 19.47 22.73 -11.00
CA PRO A 547 20.63 21.89 -10.74
C PRO A 547 20.36 20.96 -9.57
N TYR A 548 20.90 19.75 -9.63
CA TYR A 548 20.72 18.76 -8.57
C TYR A 548 21.17 19.30 -7.21
N LYS A 549 20.22 19.62 -6.32
CA LYS A 549 20.47 20.17 -4.97
C LYS A 549 20.60 19.10 -3.88
N GLY A 550 20.43 17.82 -4.21
CA GLY A 550 20.48 16.74 -3.22
C GLY A 550 21.89 16.23 -2.93
N LYS A 551 22.21 15.86 -1.69
CA LYS A 551 23.16 14.77 -1.48
C LYS A 551 22.37 13.49 -1.72
N TYR A 552 22.90 12.56 -2.53
CA TYR A 552 22.36 11.20 -2.60
C TYR A 552 22.23 10.73 -1.15
N ARG A 553 21.00 10.47 -0.68
CA ARG A 553 20.85 9.94 0.68
C ARG A 553 21.46 8.55 0.61
N SER A 554 22.55 8.31 1.32
CA SER A 554 23.18 6.98 1.35
C SER A 554 22.10 5.94 1.68
N GLY A 555 21.88 4.98 0.79
CA GLY A 555 20.88 3.92 0.96
C GLY A 555 19.50 4.18 0.35
N THR A 556 19.23 5.31 -0.33
CA THR A 556 17.98 5.48 -1.10
C THR A 556 18.28 5.67 -2.58
N ALA A 557 17.79 4.78 -3.45
CA ALA A 557 17.89 4.88 -4.90
C ALA A 557 16.98 5.98 -5.51
N SER A 558 16.75 7.08 -4.79
CA SER A 558 15.92 8.21 -5.22
C SER A 558 16.64 9.55 -5.11
N SER A 559 16.39 10.40 -6.10
CA SER A 559 16.98 11.74 -6.21
C SER A 559 15.88 12.80 -6.15
N LEU A 560 16.13 13.90 -5.44
CA LEU A 560 15.21 15.05 -5.42
C LEU A 560 15.43 15.88 -6.68
N TYR A 561 14.36 16.15 -7.40
CA TYR A 561 14.31 17.03 -8.56
C TYR A 561 13.31 18.15 -8.30
N ALA A 562 13.54 19.30 -8.91
CA ALA A 562 12.67 20.47 -8.81
C ALA A 562 12.64 21.20 -10.16
N MET A 563 11.49 21.75 -10.52
CA MET A 563 11.36 22.72 -11.60
C MET A 563 12.04 24.03 -11.19
N THR A 564 12.57 24.76 -12.17
CA THR A 564 12.96 26.16 -11.93
C THR A 564 11.72 27.00 -11.60
N PRO A 565 11.88 28.13 -10.89
CA PRO A 565 10.77 29.06 -10.63
C PRO A 565 10.03 29.49 -11.89
N GLU A 566 10.75 29.70 -12.99
CA GLU A 566 10.22 30.10 -14.29
C GLU A 566 9.33 29.00 -14.88
N THR A 567 9.83 27.76 -14.93
CA THR A 567 9.05 26.61 -15.41
C THR A 567 7.82 26.36 -14.55
N LEU A 568 7.93 26.49 -13.23
CA LEU A 568 6.78 26.36 -12.33
C LEU A 568 5.73 27.47 -12.56
N ALA A 569 6.17 28.69 -12.85
CA ALA A 569 5.28 29.80 -13.17
C ALA A 569 4.53 29.57 -14.49
N GLU A 570 5.18 28.99 -15.51
CA GLU A 570 4.55 28.62 -16.77
C GLU A 570 3.46 27.57 -16.58
N PHE A 571 3.72 26.49 -15.83
CA PHE A 571 2.68 25.50 -15.48
C PHE A 571 1.48 26.14 -14.76
N ARG A 572 1.74 27.04 -13.80
CA ARG A 572 0.67 27.77 -13.11
C ARG A 572 -0.10 28.70 -14.04
N SER A 573 0.57 29.33 -15.00
CA SER A 573 -0.08 30.19 -15.99
C SER A 573 -0.98 29.37 -16.91
N HIS A 574 -0.45 28.28 -17.46
CA HIS A 574 -1.18 27.36 -18.33
C HIS A 574 -2.40 26.76 -17.62
N HIS A 575 -2.24 26.27 -16.39
CA HIS A 575 -3.36 25.75 -15.61
C HIS A 575 -4.42 26.82 -15.31
N ARG A 576 -4.03 28.07 -15.02
CA ARG A 576 -4.99 29.16 -14.81
C ARG A 576 -5.79 29.47 -16.08
N GLN A 577 -5.13 29.46 -17.24
CA GLN A 577 -5.81 29.67 -18.53
C GLN A 577 -6.78 28.53 -18.83
N ALA A 578 -6.36 27.27 -18.64
CA ALA A 578 -7.20 26.10 -18.82
C ALA A 578 -8.44 26.13 -17.91
N SER A 579 -8.29 26.60 -16.66
CA SER A 579 -9.40 26.78 -15.72
C SER A 579 -10.30 27.99 -16.00
N GLN A 580 -9.91 28.90 -16.89
CA GLN A 580 -10.77 30.02 -17.33
C GLN A 580 -11.57 29.68 -18.59
N THR A 581 -11.08 28.73 -19.38
CA THR A 581 -11.73 28.25 -20.61
C THR A 581 -12.69 27.09 -20.38
N ALA A 582 -12.54 26.38 -19.26
CA ALA A 582 -13.47 25.38 -18.75
C ALA A 582 -14.49 26.06 -17.83
#